data_AF-A0A916RWJ0-F1
#
_entry.id   AF-A0A916RWJ0-F1
#
_cell.length_a   1.000
_cell.length_b   1.000
_cell.length_c   1.000
_cell.angle_alpha   90.00
_cell.angle_beta   90.00
_cell.angle_gamma   90.00
#
_symmetry.space_group_name_H-M   'P 1'
#
loop_
_entity.id
_entity.type
_entity.pdbx_description
1 polymer ?
#
loop_
_entity_poly.entity_id
_entity_poly.type
_entity_poly.pdbx_seq_one_letter_code
_entity_poly.pdbx_strand_id
1 'polypeptide(L)'
;MNTRRVTNRLAELSALHHKFESFEDTLRHIREFGVGIISVAEDDRALGWTYSTGLYDTYGQPEIIVTGFPPNLAKFIINEMGRRYAKGIAAQEDIPTRDLIGNDLSCIFKPVDKVWVNRLMLRTLWFYGSDNFPSLQCICPDFEGLFPWEEGFDERWKSRQALLYPGAPRGKAETQLWNVSGSERSVQ
;
A
#
# COMPACT_ATOMS: atom_id res chain seq x y z
N MET A 1 -10.32 -20.32 3.53
CA MET A 1 -10.48 -19.17 4.45
C MET A 1 -9.89 -19.55 5.80
N ASN A 2 -8.77 -18.95 6.21
CA ASN A 2 -8.17 -19.24 7.52
C ASN A 2 -8.63 -18.21 8.56
N THR A 3 -9.95 -18.13 8.76
CA THR A 3 -10.63 -17.14 9.62
C THR A 3 -10.09 -17.13 11.05
N ARG A 4 -9.53 -18.24 11.53
CA ARG A 4 -8.93 -18.42 12.86
C ARG A 4 -7.69 -17.56 13.12
N ARG A 5 -6.91 -17.22 12.10
CA ARG A 5 -5.66 -16.44 12.27
C ARG A 5 -5.96 -14.96 12.56
N VAL A 6 -6.93 -14.41 11.82
CA VAL A 6 -7.47 -13.05 12.00
C VAL A 6 -8.12 -12.88 13.37
N THR A 7 -8.96 -13.82 13.80
CA THR A 7 -9.72 -13.66 15.05
C THR A 7 -8.83 -13.63 16.29
N ASN A 8 -7.81 -14.49 16.35
CA ASN A 8 -6.93 -14.59 17.51
C ASN A 8 -6.06 -13.34 17.70
N ARG A 9 -5.51 -12.80 16.59
CA ARG A 9 -4.66 -11.61 16.66
C ARG A 9 -5.45 -10.34 17.01
N LEU A 10 -6.67 -10.21 16.51
CA LEU A 10 -7.55 -9.10 16.86
C LEU A 10 -7.92 -9.07 18.35
N ALA A 11 -8.12 -10.25 18.96
CA ALA A 11 -8.37 -10.37 20.39
C ALA A 11 -7.16 -9.94 21.23
N GLU A 12 -5.95 -10.30 20.82
CA GLU A 12 -4.70 -9.87 21.47
C GLU A 12 -4.49 -8.35 21.40
N LEU A 13 -4.75 -7.75 20.23
CA LEU A 13 -4.54 -6.31 20.00
C LEU A 13 -5.59 -5.45 20.72
N SER A 14 -6.82 -5.94 20.84
CA SER A 14 -7.90 -5.30 21.60
C SER A 14 -7.57 -5.16 23.09
N ALA A 15 -6.70 -6.02 23.64
CA ALA A 15 -6.34 -6.02 25.07
C ALA A 15 -5.22 -5.01 25.42
N LEU A 16 -4.52 -4.44 24.42
CA LEU A 16 -3.38 -3.53 24.62
C LEU A 16 -3.76 -2.03 24.62
N HIS A 17 -5.05 -1.73 24.80
CA HIS A 17 -5.66 -0.42 24.63
C HIS A 17 -5.17 0.64 25.62
N HIS A 18 -4.22 1.49 25.21
CA HIS A 18 -4.14 2.84 25.79
C HIS A 18 -3.50 3.93 24.92
N LYS A 19 -3.40 3.80 23.58
CA LYS A 19 -2.82 4.90 22.79
C LYS A 19 -3.36 5.28 21.41
N PHE A 20 -4.30 4.58 20.77
CA PHE A 20 -4.75 4.99 19.43
C PHE A 20 -6.20 4.59 19.08
N GLU A 21 -7.17 5.49 19.30
CA GLU A 21 -8.55 5.36 18.76
C GLU A 21 -8.56 5.05 17.24
N SER A 22 -7.54 5.52 16.50
CA SER A 22 -7.48 5.39 15.04
C SER A 22 -7.24 3.96 14.51
N PHE A 23 -6.85 2.99 15.34
CA PHE A 23 -6.62 1.63 14.84
C PHE A 23 -7.84 0.72 14.95
N GLU A 24 -8.78 1.02 15.85
CA GLU A 24 -10.03 0.26 15.99
C GLU A 24 -10.87 0.24 14.72
N ASP A 25 -10.94 1.36 14.00
CA ASP A 25 -11.60 1.42 12.70
C ASP A 25 -10.93 0.52 11.66
N THR A 26 -9.59 0.44 11.68
CA THR A 26 -8.84 -0.46 10.80
C THR A 26 -9.17 -1.91 11.13
N LEU A 27 -9.18 -2.26 12.42
CA LEU A 27 -9.54 -3.60 12.87
C LEU A 27 -11.00 -3.97 12.54
N ARG A 28 -11.93 -3.01 12.67
CA ARG A 28 -13.32 -3.19 12.25
C ARG A 28 -13.41 -3.49 10.76
N HIS A 29 -12.77 -2.70 9.90
CA HIS A 29 -12.80 -2.95 8.46
C HIS A 29 -12.14 -4.28 8.07
N ILE A 30 -11.07 -4.71 8.76
CA ILE A 30 -10.50 -6.04 8.55
C ILE A 30 -11.52 -7.13 8.89
N ARG A 31 -12.25 -7.02 10.01
CA ARG A 31 -13.29 -8.00 10.38
C ARG A 31 -14.43 -8.06 9.38
N GLU A 32 -14.90 -6.90 8.93
CA GLU A 32 -16.10 -6.79 8.09
C GLU A 32 -15.81 -7.07 6.60
N PHE A 33 -14.65 -6.64 6.11
CA PHE A 33 -14.33 -6.64 4.67
C PHE A 33 -13.04 -7.39 4.32
N GLY A 34 -12.30 -7.88 5.32
CA GLY A 34 -11.00 -8.54 5.12
C GLY A 34 -9.84 -7.60 4.83
N VAL A 35 -10.07 -6.29 4.88
CA VAL A 35 -9.05 -5.27 4.59
C VAL A 35 -9.30 -4.01 5.39
N GLY A 36 -8.24 -3.52 6.04
CA GLY A 36 -8.14 -2.17 6.56
C GLY A 36 -7.27 -1.32 5.63
N ILE A 37 -7.59 -0.03 5.48
CA ILE A 37 -6.84 0.87 4.60
C ILE A 37 -6.36 2.08 5.39
N ILE A 38 -5.06 2.35 5.29
CA ILE A 38 -4.38 3.45 5.95
C ILE A 38 -3.90 4.42 4.88
N SER A 39 -4.23 5.70 5.01
CA SER A 39 -3.70 6.77 4.17
C SER A 39 -2.84 7.72 5.00
N VAL A 40 -1.64 8.01 4.51
CA VAL A 40 -0.79 9.09 4.98
C VAL A 40 -0.88 10.22 3.96
N ALA A 41 -1.31 11.38 4.42
CA ALA A 41 -1.51 12.54 3.57
C ALA A 41 -0.18 13.03 2.98
N GLU A 42 -0.25 13.57 1.77
CA GLU A 42 0.84 14.38 1.21
C GLU A 42 0.99 15.66 2.03
N ASP A 43 2.22 16.14 2.17
CA ASP A 43 2.54 17.45 2.69
C ASP A 43 3.65 18.10 1.87
N ASP A 44 4.07 19.32 2.25
CA ASP A 44 5.12 20.07 1.54
C ASP A 44 6.48 19.33 1.46
N ARG A 45 6.66 18.25 2.24
CA ARG A 45 7.92 17.52 2.41
C ARG A 45 7.88 16.14 1.74
N ALA A 46 6.73 15.47 1.67
CA ALA A 46 6.61 14.19 0.97
C ALA A 46 5.29 13.92 0.28
N LEU A 47 5.41 13.07 -0.75
CA LEU A 47 4.31 12.38 -1.40
C LEU A 47 3.47 11.62 -0.37
N GLY A 48 2.15 11.71 -0.52
CA GLY A 48 1.22 10.87 0.22
C GLY A 48 1.29 9.41 -0.24
N TRP A 49 0.89 8.49 0.63
CA TRP A 49 0.76 7.08 0.27
C TRP A 49 -0.41 6.43 1.01
N THR A 50 -0.93 5.36 0.45
CA THR A 50 -2.01 4.58 1.05
C THR A 50 -1.69 3.10 0.91
N TYR A 51 -1.97 2.33 1.95
CA TYR A 51 -1.66 0.91 1.99
C TYR A 51 -2.72 0.10 2.73
N SER A 52 -2.81 -1.18 2.38
CA SER A 52 -3.71 -2.13 3.02
C SER A 52 -3.11 -2.75 4.29
N THR A 53 -3.96 -3.32 5.11
CA THR A 53 -3.60 -4.22 6.22
C THR A 53 -4.67 -5.30 6.31
N GLY A 54 -4.26 -6.56 6.45
CA GLY A 54 -5.15 -7.70 6.67
C GLY A 54 -5.45 -8.51 5.41
N LEU A 55 -5.04 -8.08 4.21
CA LEU A 55 -5.23 -8.86 2.98
C LEU A 55 -4.49 -10.20 3.05
N TYR A 56 -3.27 -10.17 3.59
CA TYR A 56 -2.46 -11.38 3.71
C TYR A 56 -3.04 -12.35 4.74
N ASP A 57 -3.49 -11.86 5.89
CA ASP A 57 -4.13 -12.73 6.89
C ASP A 57 -5.48 -13.29 6.43
N THR A 58 -6.28 -12.47 5.75
CA THR A 58 -7.64 -12.84 5.36
C THR A 58 -7.68 -13.74 4.14
N TYR A 59 -6.93 -13.37 3.09
CA TYR A 59 -7.01 -14.00 1.78
C TYR A 59 -5.74 -14.77 1.39
N GLY A 60 -4.67 -14.67 2.17
CA GLY A 60 -3.37 -15.26 1.83
C GLY A 60 -2.67 -14.55 0.67
N GLN A 61 -3.07 -13.30 0.36
CA GLN A 61 -2.61 -12.52 -0.78
C GLN A 61 -1.77 -11.31 -0.35
N PRO A 62 -0.86 -10.77 -1.18
CA PRO A 62 0.01 -9.65 -0.80
C PRO A 62 -0.74 -8.39 -0.37
N GLU A 63 -0.21 -7.67 0.62
CA GLU A 63 -0.68 -6.32 0.92
C GLU A 63 -0.40 -5.39 -0.27
N ILE A 64 -1.24 -4.38 -0.48
CA ILE A 64 -1.13 -3.41 -1.59
C ILE A 64 -0.73 -2.04 -1.04
N ILE A 65 0.22 -1.38 -1.70
CA ILE A 65 0.59 0.02 -1.46
C ILE A 65 0.48 0.85 -2.75
N VAL A 66 0.02 2.09 -2.61
CA VAL A 66 -0.06 3.09 -3.68
C VAL A 66 0.59 4.38 -3.18
N THR A 67 1.53 4.93 -3.95
CA THR A 67 2.28 6.17 -3.61
C THR A 67 1.90 7.28 -4.58
N GLY A 68 1.81 8.53 -4.12
CA GLY A 68 1.70 9.67 -5.03
C GLY A 68 0.33 9.93 -5.65
N PHE A 69 -0.71 9.24 -5.19
CA PHE A 69 -2.07 9.41 -5.70
C PHE A 69 -3.03 9.94 -4.63
N PRO A 70 -4.11 10.65 -5.04
CA PRO A 70 -5.14 11.09 -4.13
C PRO A 70 -5.68 9.92 -3.28
N PRO A 71 -5.88 10.09 -1.96
CA PRO A 71 -6.29 9.01 -1.07
C PRO A 71 -7.55 8.27 -1.52
N ASN A 72 -8.51 8.95 -2.15
CA ASN A 72 -9.74 8.32 -2.64
C ASN A 72 -9.48 7.33 -3.78
N LEU A 73 -8.58 7.67 -4.71
CA LEU A 73 -8.20 6.77 -5.80
C LEU A 73 -7.41 5.58 -5.26
N ALA A 74 -6.45 5.83 -4.39
CA ALA A 74 -5.65 4.76 -3.80
C ALA A 74 -6.50 3.79 -2.96
N LYS A 75 -7.45 4.31 -2.17
CA LYS A 75 -8.45 3.49 -1.45
C LYS A 75 -9.32 2.68 -2.40
N PHE A 76 -9.74 3.26 -3.53
CA PHE A 76 -10.52 2.54 -4.54
C PHE A 76 -9.74 1.35 -5.09
N ILE A 77 -8.48 1.56 -5.52
CA ILE A 77 -7.60 0.51 -6.03
C ILE A 77 -7.45 -0.63 -5.01
N ILE A 78 -7.14 -0.30 -3.75
CA ILE A 78 -6.95 -1.30 -2.70
C ILE A 78 -8.25 -2.07 -2.42
N ASN A 79 -9.40 -1.39 -2.36
CA ASN A 79 -10.68 -2.06 -2.17
C ASN A 79 -11.02 -2.98 -3.35
N GLU A 80 -10.71 -2.58 -4.58
CA GLU A 80 -10.92 -3.41 -5.75
C GLU A 80 -10.03 -4.65 -5.73
N MET A 81 -8.77 -4.50 -5.36
CA MET A 81 -7.88 -5.65 -5.14
C MET A 81 -8.38 -6.56 -4.00
N GLY A 82 -8.87 -5.99 -2.90
CA GLY A 82 -9.51 -6.76 -1.83
C GLY A 82 -10.72 -7.57 -2.31
N ARG A 83 -11.59 -6.99 -3.16
CA ARG A 83 -12.71 -7.71 -3.78
C ARG A 83 -12.26 -8.83 -4.72
N ARG A 84 -11.18 -8.61 -5.47
CA ARG A 84 -10.58 -9.64 -6.35
C ARG A 84 -9.99 -10.79 -5.53
N TYR A 85 -9.27 -10.48 -4.46
CA TYR A 85 -8.70 -11.47 -3.55
C TYR A 85 -9.77 -12.31 -2.86
N ALA A 86 -10.88 -11.69 -2.44
CA ALA A 86 -12.03 -12.41 -1.88
C ALA A 86 -12.66 -13.42 -2.86
N LYS A 87 -12.53 -13.16 -4.18
CA LYS A 87 -12.96 -14.07 -5.25
C LYS A 87 -11.87 -15.05 -5.70
N GLY A 88 -10.70 -15.06 -5.06
CA GLY A 88 -9.57 -15.91 -5.42
C GLY A 88 -8.76 -15.42 -6.64
N ILE A 89 -8.96 -14.18 -7.07
CA ILE A 89 -8.24 -13.58 -8.20
C ILE A 89 -7.01 -12.84 -7.64
N ALA A 90 -5.82 -13.43 -7.80
CA ALA A 90 -4.58 -12.85 -7.32
C ALA A 90 -4.09 -11.68 -8.22
N ALA A 91 -3.31 -10.78 -7.63
CA ALA A 91 -2.53 -9.81 -8.38
C ALA A 91 -1.38 -10.56 -9.08
N GLN A 92 -1.15 -10.24 -10.34
CA GLN A 92 -0.03 -10.81 -11.08
C GLN A 92 1.07 -9.78 -11.21
N GLU A 93 2.27 -10.14 -10.73
CA GLU A 93 3.45 -9.29 -10.86
C GLU A 93 3.80 -9.09 -12.33
N ASP A 94 4.12 -7.84 -12.69
CA ASP A 94 4.52 -7.46 -14.05
C ASP A 94 3.50 -7.73 -15.15
N ILE A 95 2.23 -8.00 -14.79
CA ILE A 95 1.13 -8.17 -15.73
C ILE A 95 0.15 -7.00 -15.62
N PRO A 96 -0.19 -6.34 -16.75
CA PRO A 96 -1.16 -5.25 -16.78
C PRO A 96 -2.52 -5.67 -16.18
N THR A 97 -2.96 -4.92 -15.19
CA THR A 97 -4.23 -5.13 -14.49
C THR A 97 -5.17 -3.96 -14.79
N ARG A 98 -6.28 -4.26 -15.48
CA ARG A 98 -7.32 -3.29 -15.87
C ARG A 98 -8.33 -3.03 -14.75
N ASP A 99 -9.18 -2.04 -14.98
CA ASP A 99 -10.32 -1.64 -14.13
C ASP A 99 -9.93 -1.17 -12.72
N LEU A 100 -8.70 -0.71 -12.56
CA LEU A 100 -8.19 -0.10 -11.32
C LEU A 100 -8.13 1.42 -11.41
N ILE A 101 -7.89 1.92 -12.62
CA ILE A 101 -7.85 3.33 -13.00
C ILE A 101 -8.71 3.49 -14.26
N GLY A 102 -9.33 4.67 -14.43
CA GLY A 102 -10.22 4.93 -15.58
C GLY A 102 -9.47 5.01 -16.92
N ASN A 103 -10.19 5.38 -17.98
CA ASN A 103 -9.65 5.59 -19.34
C ASN A 103 -8.99 4.35 -19.97
N ASP A 104 -9.49 3.15 -19.66
CA ASP A 104 -8.95 1.87 -20.16
C ASP A 104 -7.45 1.62 -19.86
N LEU A 105 -6.89 2.41 -18.94
CA LEU A 105 -5.50 2.30 -18.50
C LEU A 105 -5.35 1.09 -17.56
N SER A 106 -4.17 0.48 -17.62
CA SER A 106 -3.82 -0.67 -16.78
C SER A 106 -2.77 -0.25 -15.76
N CYS A 107 -2.83 -0.81 -14.55
CA CYS A 107 -1.75 -0.71 -13.57
C CYS A 107 -0.85 -1.95 -13.65
N ILE A 108 0.41 -1.81 -13.23
CA ILE A 108 1.32 -2.95 -13.02
C ILE A 108 1.59 -3.11 -11.53
N PHE A 109 1.65 -4.35 -11.07
CA PHE A 109 2.07 -4.65 -9.71
C PHE A 109 3.53 -5.10 -9.69
N LYS A 110 4.31 -4.51 -8.78
CA LYS A 110 5.69 -4.92 -8.51
C LYS A 110 5.92 -5.20 -7.03
N PRO A 111 6.83 -6.13 -6.66
CA PRO A 111 7.16 -6.39 -5.27
C PRO A 111 7.71 -5.14 -4.57
N VAL A 112 7.38 -4.98 -3.30
CA VAL A 112 7.90 -3.90 -2.45
C VAL A 112 9.13 -4.39 -1.70
N ASP A 113 10.24 -3.68 -1.82
CA ASP A 113 11.45 -3.96 -1.05
C ASP A 113 11.18 -3.81 0.46
N LYS A 114 11.75 -4.70 1.28
CA LYS A 114 11.57 -4.69 2.74
C LYS A 114 12.01 -3.38 3.37
N VAL A 115 12.96 -2.65 2.79
CA VAL A 115 13.35 -1.32 3.27
C VAL A 115 12.17 -0.34 3.24
N TRP A 116 11.30 -0.44 2.24
CA TRP A 116 10.12 0.40 2.11
C TRP A 116 8.96 -0.10 2.97
N VAL A 117 8.77 -1.42 3.07
CA VAL A 117 7.76 -2.00 3.98
C VAL A 117 8.00 -1.53 5.41
N ASN A 118 9.24 -1.68 5.90
CA ASN A 118 9.64 -1.32 7.26
C ASN A 118 9.51 0.19 7.55
N ARG A 119 9.43 1.00 6.49
CA ARG A 119 9.46 2.46 6.56
C ARG A 119 8.09 3.10 6.35
N LEU A 120 7.25 2.53 5.48
CA LEU A 120 5.98 3.14 5.05
C LEU A 120 4.76 2.43 5.64
N MET A 121 4.84 1.13 5.94
CA MET A 121 3.69 0.30 6.31
C MET A 121 3.63 0.03 7.82
N LEU A 122 3.93 1.05 8.65
CA LEU A 122 4.13 0.91 10.09
C LEU A 122 2.93 0.28 10.83
N ARG A 123 1.70 0.59 10.41
CA ARG A 123 0.51 0.00 11.03
C ARG A 123 0.31 -1.47 10.64
N THR A 124 0.71 -1.85 9.43
CA THR A 124 0.70 -3.23 8.95
C THR A 124 1.76 -4.06 9.68
N LEU A 125 2.96 -3.50 9.86
CA LEU A 125 4.01 -4.11 10.70
C LEU A 125 3.53 -4.35 12.12
N TRP A 126 2.86 -3.36 12.72
CA TRP A 126 2.29 -3.49 14.05
C TRP A 126 1.24 -4.61 14.11
N PHE A 127 0.33 -4.64 13.14
CA PHE A 127 -0.71 -5.67 13.02
C PHE A 127 -0.12 -7.08 12.96
N TYR A 128 0.82 -7.32 12.04
CA TYR A 128 1.47 -8.63 11.85
C TYR A 128 2.55 -8.95 12.88
N GLY A 129 3.08 -7.96 13.59
CA GLY A 129 4.20 -8.08 14.52
C GLY A 129 5.55 -8.44 13.87
N SER A 130 5.62 -8.39 12.54
CA SER A 130 6.83 -8.64 11.74
C SER A 130 6.63 -8.10 10.34
N ASP A 131 7.69 -8.05 9.53
CA ASP A 131 7.63 -7.77 8.10
C ASP A 131 7.47 -9.04 7.24
N ASN A 132 7.12 -10.19 7.85
CA ASN A 132 6.93 -11.48 7.17
C ASN A 132 5.57 -11.59 6.44
N PHE A 133 5.22 -10.56 5.68
CA PHE A 133 4.11 -10.55 4.74
C PHE A 133 4.60 -10.06 3.36
N PRO A 134 4.08 -10.62 2.25
CA PRO A 134 4.35 -10.09 0.93
C PRO A 134 3.59 -8.79 0.70
N SER A 135 4.20 -7.88 -0.05
CA SER A 135 3.60 -6.60 -0.43
C SER A 135 3.86 -6.30 -1.89
N LEU A 136 2.85 -5.77 -2.58
CA LEU A 136 2.93 -5.30 -3.96
C LEU A 136 2.61 -3.80 -4.01
N GLN A 137 3.39 -3.06 -4.80
CA GLN A 137 3.06 -1.70 -5.18
C GLN A 137 2.18 -1.74 -6.43
N CYS A 138 1.05 -1.03 -6.40
CA CYS A 138 0.32 -0.69 -7.62
C CYS A 138 1.00 0.51 -8.29
N ILE A 139 1.52 0.31 -9.50
CA ILE A 139 2.18 1.33 -10.31
C ILE A 139 1.24 1.74 -11.43
N CYS A 140 0.96 3.04 -11.51
CA CYS A 140 0.10 3.60 -12.54
C CYS A 140 0.94 4.13 -13.71
N PRO A 141 0.42 4.06 -14.95
CA PRO A 141 1.04 4.69 -16.10
C PRO A 141 0.75 6.19 -16.15
N ASP A 142 1.34 6.87 -17.14
CA ASP A 142 0.90 8.21 -17.57
C ASP A 142 -0.41 8.14 -18.37
N PHE A 143 -0.85 9.28 -18.91
CA PHE A 143 -2.11 9.36 -19.69
C PHE A 143 -2.05 8.64 -21.03
N GLU A 144 -0.86 8.33 -21.56
CA GLU A 144 -0.69 7.57 -22.80
C GLU A 144 -0.56 6.06 -22.51
N GLY A 145 -0.65 5.65 -21.24
CA GLY A 145 -0.55 4.25 -20.83
C GLY A 145 0.87 3.73 -20.71
N LEU A 146 1.87 4.63 -20.73
CA LEU A 146 3.28 4.27 -20.57
C LEU A 146 3.66 4.24 -19.09
N PHE A 147 4.54 3.30 -18.72
CA PHE A 147 5.08 3.17 -17.38
C PHE A 147 6.42 3.91 -17.22
N PRO A 148 6.85 4.23 -15.98
CA PRO A 148 8.04 5.06 -15.74
C PRO A 148 9.37 4.55 -16.33
N TRP A 149 9.43 3.27 -16.69
CA TRP A 149 10.60 2.63 -17.31
C TRP A 149 10.49 2.50 -18.84
N GLU A 150 9.36 2.87 -19.44
CA GLU A 150 9.14 2.76 -20.87
C GLU A 150 9.61 4.02 -21.60
N GLU A 151 10.07 3.83 -22.85
CA GLU A 151 10.45 4.93 -23.71
C GLU A 151 9.22 5.78 -24.05
N GLY A 152 9.37 7.10 -23.93
CA GLY A 152 8.28 8.05 -24.20
C GLY A 152 7.41 8.40 -22.99
N PHE A 153 7.66 7.82 -21.81
CA PHE A 153 6.97 8.18 -20.58
C PHE A 153 7.07 9.69 -20.28
N ASP A 154 5.94 10.31 -19.94
CA ASP A 154 5.91 11.73 -19.60
C ASP A 154 6.68 12.02 -18.30
N GLU A 155 7.87 12.61 -18.45
CA GLU A 155 8.81 12.98 -17.38
C GLU A 155 8.15 13.76 -16.23
N ARG A 156 7.08 14.52 -16.49
CA ARG A 156 6.34 15.28 -15.46
C ARG A 156 5.71 14.37 -14.40
N TRP A 157 5.54 13.08 -14.70
CA TRP A 157 5.00 12.08 -13.79
C TRP A 157 6.05 11.35 -12.97
N LYS A 158 7.35 11.41 -13.34
CA LYS A 158 8.40 10.68 -12.63
C LYS A 158 8.55 11.08 -11.17
N SER A 159 8.24 12.33 -10.81
CA SER A 159 8.29 12.78 -9.42
C SER A 159 6.98 12.60 -8.67
N ARG A 160 5.92 12.09 -9.31
CA ARG A 160 4.60 11.95 -8.68
C ARG A 160 4.47 10.63 -7.93
N GLN A 161 5.05 9.55 -8.44
CA GLN A 161 4.95 8.23 -7.84
C GLN A 161 6.36 7.70 -7.53
N ALA A 162 6.63 7.38 -6.27
CA ALA A 162 7.88 6.72 -5.92
C ALA A 162 7.83 5.23 -6.24
N LEU A 163 8.89 4.66 -6.77
CA LEU A 163 9.06 3.25 -7.12
C LEU A 163 9.72 2.49 -5.97
N LEU A 164 9.04 1.46 -5.47
CA LEU A 164 9.41 0.76 -4.24
C LEU A 164 10.00 -0.63 -4.48
N TYR A 165 10.20 -1.03 -5.73
CA TYR A 165 10.74 -2.36 -6.05
C TYR A 165 12.26 -2.44 -5.89
N PRO A 166 12.83 -3.64 -5.65
CA PRO A 166 14.26 -3.82 -5.52
C PRO A 166 15.02 -3.30 -6.75
N GLY A 167 16.03 -2.46 -6.54
CA GLY A 167 16.80 -1.87 -7.64
C GLY A 167 16.11 -0.73 -8.39
N ALA A 168 14.95 -0.25 -7.93
CA ALA A 168 14.30 0.93 -8.51
C ALA A 168 15.22 2.16 -8.49
N PRO A 169 15.17 3.01 -9.54
CA PRO A 169 15.87 4.28 -9.55
C PRO A 169 15.50 5.13 -8.34
N ARG A 170 16.49 5.78 -7.70
CA ARG A 170 16.24 6.76 -6.64
C ARG A 170 16.19 8.17 -7.22
N GLY A 171 15.00 8.59 -7.61
CA GLY A 171 14.72 9.94 -8.07
C GLY A 171 14.21 10.85 -6.95
N LYS A 172 13.54 11.94 -7.37
CA LYS A 172 12.97 12.93 -6.46
C LYS A 172 11.88 12.33 -5.56
N ALA A 173 11.00 11.50 -6.13
CA ALA A 173 9.87 10.90 -5.42
C ALA A 173 10.32 9.96 -4.28
N GLU A 174 11.29 9.08 -4.56
CA GLU A 174 11.86 8.16 -3.57
C GLU A 174 12.59 8.94 -2.47
N THR A 175 13.33 9.99 -2.84
CA THR A 175 14.03 10.85 -1.87
C THR A 175 13.05 11.56 -0.93
N GLN A 176 11.93 12.07 -1.47
CA GLN A 176 10.88 12.70 -0.67
C GLN A 176 10.26 11.71 0.35
N LEU A 177 9.87 10.51 -0.09
CA LEU A 177 9.37 9.47 0.82
C LEU A 177 10.40 9.02 1.85
N TRP A 178 11.67 8.95 1.45
CA TRP A 178 12.76 8.56 2.34
C TRP A 178 12.96 9.58 3.46
N ASN A 179 12.85 10.88 3.18
CA ASN A 179 13.14 11.91 4.17
C ASN A 179 12.04 12.02 5.24
N VAL A 180 10.77 11.84 4.88
CA VAL A 180 9.65 11.99 5.84
C VAL A 180 9.57 10.86 6.86
N SER A 181 10.10 9.70 6.53
CA SER A 181 10.11 8.55 7.43
C SER A 181 11.39 8.45 8.28
N GLY A 182 12.33 9.39 8.11
CA GLY A 182 13.60 9.48 8.85
C GLY A 182 13.67 10.61 9.87
N SER A 183 12.73 11.56 9.86
CA SER A 183 12.64 12.53 10.95
C SER A 183 11.97 11.86 12.15
N GLU A 184 12.80 11.46 13.12
CA GLU A 184 12.38 11.34 14.50
C GLU A 184 11.44 12.50 14.85
N ARG A 185 10.34 12.17 15.51
CA ARG A 185 9.56 13.17 16.23
C ARG A 185 10.52 13.84 17.21
N SER A 186 10.91 15.07 16.92
CA SER A 186 11.20 16.04 17.96
C SER A 186 9.90 16.19 18.77
N VAL A 187 9.77 15.33 19.78
CA VAL A 187 8.82 15.50 20.86
C VAL A 187 9.33 16.70 21.65
N GLN A 188 8.64 17.83 21.49
CA GLN A 188 8.51 18.81 22.57
C GLN A 188 7.21 18.49 23.32
#